data_AF-A0A3D0PE80-F1
#
_entry.id   AF-A0A3D0PE80-F1
#
_cell.length_a   1.000
_cell.length_b   1.000
_cell.length_c   1.000
_cell.angle_alpha   90.00
_cell.angle_beta   90.00
_cell.angle_gamma   90.00
#
_symmetry.space_group_name_H-M   'P 1'
#
loop_
_entity.id
_entity.type
_entity.pdbx_description
1 polymer ?
#
loop_
_entity_poly.entity_id
_entity_poly.type
_entity_poly.pdbx_seq_one_letter_code
_entity_poly.pdbx_strand_id
1 'polypeptide(L)'
;MGHRMLQQPSLVTATAPRRRTARERVRQRPGLLQRLMPLPWPLWPAEARLLVGLAAFWSLAGLLVLASASWWVAAREIGDGAFYVKRQAVWMIASWSLFSLAVTANLRRCLRWAGPALWGGCLLIAATLVMGTTVNGASRWLVLGPLQIQPSELVKPFVVLQAAN
;
A
#
# COMPACT_ATOMS: atom_id res chain seq x y z
N MET A 1 -24.17 -63.53 44.79
CA MET A 1 -25.08 -64.44 44.04
C MET A 1 -25.92 -63.57 43.12
N GLY A 2 -25.91 -63.64 41.80
CA GLY A 2 -25.31 -64.57 40.86
C GLY A 2 -26.05 -64.32 39.53
N HIS A 3 -25.28 -64.09 38.47
CA HIS A 3 -25.62 -64.35 37.07
C HIS A 3 -26.86 -63.66 36.44
N ARG A 4 -26.59 -62.71 35.54
CA ARG A 4 -27.08 -62.83 34.15
C ARG A 4 -25.99 -62.41 33.16
N MET A 5 -25.52 -63.44 32.46
CA MET A 5 -24.63 -63.40 31.32
C MET A 5 -25.39 -62.99 30.05
N LEU A 6 -24.66 -62.27 29.18
CA LEU A 6 -24.65 -62.41 27.72
C LEU A 6 -25.96 -62.17 26.95
N GLN A 7 -26.02 -61.02 26.28
CA GLN A 7 -26.42 -60.94 24.88
C GLN A 7 -25.80 -59.70 24.23
N GLN A 8 -24.75 -59.92 23.44
CA GLN A 8 -24.34 -59.00 22.38
C GLN A 8 -25.27 -59.23 21.17
N PRO A 9 -25.73 -58.18 20.49
CA PRO A 9 -26.07 -58.27 19.08
C PRO A 9 -24.98 -57.60 18.22
N SER A 10 -24.31 -58.46 17.47
CA SER A 10 -23.71 -58.30 16.13
C SER A 10 -23.63 -56.91 15.48
N LEU A 11 -22.40 -56.55 15.15
CA LEU A 11 -21.92 -55.74 14.02
C LEU A 11 -23.01 -55.21 13.06
N VAL A 12 -23.26 -53.91 13.13
CA VAL A 12 -23.73 -53.14 11.97
C VAL A 12 -22.60 -52.21 11.52
N THR A 13 -21.88 -52.70 10.53
CA THR A 13 -21.03 -51.91 9.64
C THR A 13 -21.91 -50.88 8.93
N ALA A 14 -21.90 -49.64 9.39
CA ALA A 14 -22.52 -48.51 8.67
C ALA A 14 -21.46 -47.42 8.43
N THR A 15 -20.72 -47.65 7.36
CA THR A 15 -20.06 -46.72 6.46
C THR A 15 -20.31 -45.24 6.75
N ALA A 16 -19.25 -44.56 7.16
CA ALA A 16 -19.20 -43.10 7.23
C ALA A 16 -19.59 -42.44 5.90
N PRO A 17 -20.49 -41.44 5.88
CA PRO A 17 -20.50 -40.47 4.80
C PRO A 17 -19.51 -39.36 5.15
N ARG A 18 -18.21 -39.68 5.12
CA ARG A 18 -17.11 -38.70 5.18
C ARG A 18 -16.99 -37.97 3.83
N ARG A 19 -18.10 -37.41 3.33
CA ARG A 19 -18.23 -36.84 1.97
C ARG A 19 -18.97 -35.50 1.89
N ARG A 20 -19.14 -34.77 3.00
CA ARG A 20 -19.75 -33.42 2.96
C ARG A 20 -18.79 -32.22 3.06
N THR A 21 -17.52 -32.39 3.39
CA THR A 21 -16.62 -31.24 3.66
C THR A 21 -15.73 -30.82 2.48
N ALA A 22 -15.85 -31.46 1.31
CA ALA A 22 -15.02 -31.11 0.14
C ALA A 22 -15.65 -30.01 -0.74
N ARG A 23 -16.98 -29.85 -0.72
CA ARG A 23 -17.68 -28.86 -1.58
C ARG A 23 -17.81 -27.46 -0.99
N GLU A 24 -17.63 -27.27 0.33
CA GLU A 24 -17.64 -25.93 0.94
C GLU A 24 -16.31 -25.18 0.81
N ARG A 25 -15.25 -25.86 0.33
CA ARG A 25 -14.03 -25.21 -0.15
C ARG A 25 -14.17 -24.67 -1.58
N VAL A 26 -15.34 -24.14 -1.93
CA VAL A 26 -15.42 -23.15 -3.01
C VAL A 26 -14.76 -21.89 -2.50
N ARG A 27 -13.43 -21.93 -2.57
CA ARG A 27 -12.46 -20.84 -2.67
C ARG A 27 -13.17 -19.49 -2.76
N GLN A 28 -13.50 -18.91 -1.61
CA GLN A 28 -13.82 -17.49 -1.50
C GLN A 28 -12.57 -16.79 -2.00
N ARG A 29 -12.54 -16.46 -3.30
CA ARG A 29 -11.48 -15.65 -3.87
C ARG A 29 -11.63 -14.31 -3.17
N PRO A 30 -10.63 -13.85 -2.40
CA PRO A 30 -10.73 -12.55 -1.78
C PRO A 30 -11.04 -11.53 -2.87
N GLY A 31 -12.11 -10.74 -2.64
CA GLY A 31 -12.51 -9.68 -3.56
C GLY A 31 -11.34 -8.72 -3.82
N LEU A 32 -11.38 -7.99 -4.92
CA LEU A 32 -10.29 -7.06 -5.29
C LEU A 32 -9.98 -6.07 -4.15
N LEU A 33 -11.00 -5.63 -3.41
CA LEU A 33 -10.85 -4.84 -2.19
C LEU A 33 -10.12 -5.60 -1.09
N GLN A 34 -10.45 -6.86 -0.80
CA GLN A 34 -9.74 -7.69 0.17
C GLN A 34 -8.27 -7.97 -0.20
N ARG A 35 -7.93 -7.89 -1.49
CA ARG A 35 -6.53 -7.97 -1.95
C ARG A 35 -5.77 -6.67 -1.76
N LEU A 36 -6.45 -5.53 -1.89
CA LEU A 36 -5.86 -4.19 -1.74
C LEU A 36 -5.85 -3.71 -0.27
N MET A 37 -6.75 -4.21 0.56
CA MET A 37 -6.86 -3.90 1.99
C MET A 37 -7.18 -5.18 2.78
N PRO A 38 -6.17 -5.84 3.38
CA PRO A 38 -6.34 -7.12 4.07
C PRO A 38 -7.06 -6.98 5.41
N LEU A 39 -7.11 -5.77 5.98
CA LEU A 39 -7.80 -5.47 7.22
C LEU A 39 -9.14 -4.79 6.91
N PRO A 40 -10.30 -5.40 7.26
CA PRO A 40 -11.58 -4.75 7.14
C PRO A 40 -11.63 -3.48 8.01
N TRP A 41 -12.21 -2.41 7.45
CA TRP A 41 -12.30 -1.07 8.04
C TRP A 41 -12.71 -1.00 9.54
N PRO A 42 -13.61 -1.86 10.04
CA PRO A 42 -13.98 -1.86 11.46
C PRO A 42 -12.87 -2.33 12.42
N LEU A 43 -11.86 -3.05 11.93
CA LEU A 43 -10.74 -3.55 12.76
C LEU A 43 -9.62 -2.52 12.92
N TRP A 44 -9.69 -1.40 12.21
CA TRP A 44 -8.68 -0.36 12.31
C TRP A 44 -8.84 0.44 13.61
N PRO A 45 -7.74 0.70 14.35
CA PRO A 45 -7.74 1.62 15.47
C PRO A 45 -8.39 2.97 15.11
N ALA A 46 -9.01 3.64 16.06
CA ALA A 46 -9.67 4.92 15.83
C ALA A 46 -8.69 5.97 15.29
N GLU A 47 -7.46 5.95 15.81
CA GLU A 47 -6.35 6.81 15.43
C GLU A 47 -5.99 6.61 13.95
N ALA A 48 -5.89 5.36 13.49
CA ALA A 48 -5.56 5.06 12.11
C ALA A 48 -6.66 5.53 11.14
N ARG A 49 -7.93 5.36 11.52
CA ARG A 49 -9.07 5.87 10.74
C ARG A 49 -9.09 7.40 10.68
N LEU A 50 -8.79 8.06 11.79
CA LEU A 50 -8.68 9.52 11.84
C LEU A 50 -7.54 10.04 10.97
N LEU A 51 -6.35 9.43 11.02
CA LEU A 51 -5.20 9.83 10.21
C LEU A 51 -5.48 9.67 8.71
N VAL A 52 -6.07 8.55 8.29
CA VAL A 52 -6.45 8.34 6.88
C VAL A 52 -7.52 9.35 6.44
N GLY A 53 -8.53 9.59 7.27
CA GLY A 53 -9.57 10.58 7.00
C GLY A 53 -9.02 12.00 6.87
N LEU A 54 -8.12 12.38 7.77
CA LEU A 54 -7.44 13.69 7.77
C LEU A 54 -6.55 13.84 6.53
N ALA A 55 -5.77 12.81 6.19
CA ALA A 55 -4.94 12.81 4.99
C ALA A 55 -5.78 12.95 3.71
N ALA A 56 -6.93 12.26 3.63
CA ALA A 56 -7.88 12.40 2.53
C ALA A 56 -8.47 13.81 2.45
N PHE A 57 -8.88 14.37 3.59
CA PHE A 57 -9.39 15.74 3.65
C PHE A 57 -8.36 16.75 3.13
N TRP A 58 -7.13 16.72 3.65
CA TRP A 58 -6.07 17.65 3.23
C TRP A 58 -5.67 17.46 1.76
N SER A 59 -5.69 16.22 1.27
CA SER A 59 -5.42 15.91 -0.14
C SER A 59 -6.46 16.54 -1.07
N LEU A 60 -7.74 16.45 -0.72
CA LEU A 60 -8.84 17.05 -1.49
C LEU A 60 -8.84 18.58 -1.37
N ALA A 61 -8.67 19.10 -0.16
CA ALA A 61 -8.56 20.54 0.08
C ALA A 61 -7.40 21.16 -0.71
N GLY A 62 -6.24 20.52 -0.70
CA GLY A 62 -5.08 20.94 -1.50
C GLY A 62 -5.35 20.93 -3.00
N LEU A 63 -6.08 19.93 -3.51
CA LEU A 63 -6.47 19.88 -4.92
C LEU A 63 -7.44 21.02 -5.30
N LEU A 64 -8.38 21.36 -4.41
CA LEU A 64 -9.31 22.49 -4.60
C LEU A 64 -8.58 23.83 -4.60
N VAL A 65 -7.66 24.04 -3.65
CA VAL A 65 -6.84 25.24 -3.58
C VAL A 65 -5.95 25.36 -4.83
N LEU A 66 -5.34 24.26 -5.26
CA LEU A 66 -4.55 24.23 -6.50
C LEU A 66 -5.41 24.59 -7.71
N ALA A 67 -6.61 24.02 -7.81
CA ALA A 67 -7.54 24.35 -8.90
C ALA A 67 -7.87 25.84 -8.90
N SER A 68 -8.20 26.41 -7.73
CA SER A 68 -8.52 27.84 -7.61
C SER A 68 -7.35 28.75 -8.00
N ALA A 69 -6.14 28.45 -7.54
CA ALA A 69 -4.97 29.30 -7.77
C ALA A 69 -4.38 29.15 -9.19
N SER A 70 -4.44 27.96 -9.77
CA SER A 70 -3.75 27.65 -11.03
C SER A 70 -4.62 27.75 -12.28
N TRP A 71 -5.95 27.81 -12.15
CA TRP A 71 -6.88 27.81 -13.29
C TRP A 71 -6.59 28.91 -14.30
N TRP A 72 -6.40 30.14 -13.81
CA TRP A 72 -6.15 31.30 -14.66
C TRP A 72 -4.80 31.22 -15.38
N VAL A 73 -3.76 30.82 -14.65
CA VAL A 73 -2.39 30.69 -15.18
C VAL A 73 -2.34 29.60 -16.25
N ALA A 74 -2.91 28.43 -15.97
CA ALA A 74 -2.92 27.32 -16.91
C ALA A 74 -3.75 27.60 -18.17
N ALA A 75 -4.87 28.31 -18.03
CA ALA A 75 -5.67 28.74 -19.18
C ALA A 75 -4.92 29.72 -20.09
N ARG A 76 -4.08 30.58 -19.50
CA ARG A 76 -3.28 31.60 -20.22
C ARG A 76 -2.04 31.01 -20.90
N GLU A 77 -1.29 30.16 -20.21
CA GLU A 77 0.01 29.67 -20.68
C GLU A 77 -0.11 28.39 -21.52
N ILE A 78 -1.03 27.49 -21.15
CA ILE A 78 -1.13 26.13 -21.70
C ILE A 78 -2.38 25.99 -22.58
N GLY A 79 -3.35 26.91 -22.45
CA GLY A 79 -4.65 26.83 -23.11
C GLY A 79 -5.62 25.85 -22.44
N ASP A 80 -5.23 25.26 -21.30
CA ASP A 80 -6.03 24.31 -20.54
C ASP A 80 -5.95 24.62 -19.04
N GLY A 81 -7.02 25.24 -18.51
CA GLY A 81 -7.13 25.62 -17.10
C GLY A 81 -7.01 24.44 -16.11
N ALA A 82 -7.32 23.22 -16.56
CA ALA A 82 -7.29 22.03 -15.73
C ALA A 82 -5.95 21.28 -15.79
N PHE A 83 -4.95 21.77 -16.53
CA PHE A 83 -3.69 21.06 -16.74
C PHE A 83 -3.00 20.63 -15.43
N TYR A 84 -2.77 21.56 -14.50
CA TYR A 84 -2.11 21.27 -13.22
C TYR A 84 -2.97 20.37 -12.32
N VAL A 85 -4.29 20.55 -12.34
CA VAL A 85 -5.24 19.73 -11.57
C VAL A 85 -5.22 18.28 -12.06
N LYS A 86 -5.26 18.06 -13.38
CA LYS A 86 -5.18 16.72 -13.98
C LYS A 86 -3.86 16.04 -13.61
N ARG A 87 -2.74 16.76 -13.72
CA ARG A 87 -1.43 16.23 -13.32
C ARG A 87 -1.41 15.85 -11.85
N GLN A 88 -1.90 16.73 -10.98
CA GLN A 88 -1.96 16.46 -9.53
C GLN A 88 -2.89 15.30 -9.19
N ALA A 89 -4.01 15.15 -9.91
CA ALA A 89 -4.93 14.03 -9.71
C ALA A 89 -4.28 12.68 -10.07
N VAL A 90 -3.49 12.60 -11.15
CA VAL A 90 -2.73 11.38 -11.49
C VAL A 90 -1.72 11.03 -10.39
N TRP A 91 -0.96 12.02 -9.90
CA TRP A 91 -0.03 11.82 -8.80
C TRP A 91 -0.73 11.44 -7.48
N MET A 92 -1.93 11.97 -7.25
CA MET A 92 -2.76 11.60 -6.11
C MET A 92 -3.14 10.12 -6.18
N ILE A 93 -3.65 9.66 -7.32
CA ILE A 93 -4.01 8.23 -7.52
C ILE A 93 -2.79 7.33 -7.32
N ALA A 94 -1.63 7.70 -7.88
CA ALA A 94 -0.38 6.97 -7.69
C ALA A 94 0.02 6.90 -6.21
N SER A 95 -0.10 8.01 -5.47
CA SER A 95 0.22 8.10 -4.04
C SER A 95 -0.69 7.23 -3.18
N TRP A 96 -2.01 7.25 -3.43
CA TRP A 96 -2.98 6.40 -2.71
C TRP A 96 -2.82 4.91 -3.02
N SER A 97 -2.41 4.59 -4.25
CA SER A 97 -2.08 3.22 -4.64
C SER A 97 -0.83 2.74 -3.89
N LEU A 98 0.22 3.57 -3.84
CA LEU A 98 1.45 3.26 -3.10
C LEU A 98 1.20 3.16 -1.59
N PHE A 99 0.38 4.04 -1.03
CA PHE A 99 -0.05 3.99 0.37
C PHE A 99 -0.74 2.67 0.69
N SER A 100 -1.67 2.24 -0.17
CA SER A 100 -2.37 0.96 0.00
C SER A 100 -1.38 -0.20 0.02
N LEU A 101 -0.45 -0.26 -0.95
CA LEU A 101 0.62 -1.26 -0.98
C LEU A 101 1.47 -1.23 0.30
N ALA A 102 1.87 -0.05 0.77
CA ALA A 102 2.68 0.13 1.97
C ALA A 102 1.98 -0.38 3.23
N VAL A 103 0.68 -0.10 3.40
CA VAL A 103 -0.13 -0.59 4.53
C VAL A 103 -0.29 -2.10 4.51
N THR A 104 -0.38 -2.70 3.32
CA THR A 104 -0.46 -4.17 3.18
C THR A 104 0.89 -4.87 3.33
N ALA A 105 2.00 -4.13 3.26
CA ALA A 105 3.32 -4.71 3.30
C ALA A 105 3.63 -5.30 4.67
N ASN A 106 4.24 -6.48 4.68
CA ASN A 106 4.62 -7.14 5.93
C ASN A 106 5.81 -6.41 6.57
N LEU A 107 5.59 -5.81 7.74
CA LEU A 107 6.59 -5.05 8.47
C LEU A 107 7.88 -5.83 8.72
N ARG A 108 7.81 -7.13 9.07
CA ARG A 108 9.02 -7.96 9.28
C ARG A 108 9.86 -8.12 8.02
N ARG A 109 9.23 -8.20 6.84
CA ARG A 109 9.97 -8.20 5.57
C ARG A 109 10.55 -6.81 5.32
N CYS A 110 9.77 -5.76 5.58
CA CYS A 110 10.22 -4.38 5.41
C CYS A 110 11.49 -4.08 6.23
N LEU A 111 11.52 -4.48 7.50
CA LEU A 111 12.68 -4.37 8.40
C LEU A 111 13.90 -5.14 7.85
N ARG A 112 13.71 -6.39 7.40
CA ARG A 112 14.82 -7.20 6.84
C ARG A 112 15.42 -6.60 5.56
N TRP A 113 14.60 -5.94 4.75
CA TRP A 113 15.02 -5.28 3.51
C TRP A 113 15.46 -3.82 3.72
N ALA A 114 15.25 -3.24 4.91
CA ALA A 114 15.57 -1.85 5.20
C ALA A 114 17.06 -1.55 5.01
N GLY A 115 17.95 -2.41 5.53
CA GLY A 115 19.40 -2.25 5.38
C GLY A 115 19.88 -2.24 3.93
N PRO A 116 19.59 -3.29 3.13
CA PRO A 116 19.93 -3.29 1.70
C PRO A 116 19.28 -2.15 0.92
N ALA A 117 18.02 -1.80 1.21
CA ALA A 117 17.33 -0.69 0.56
C ALA A 117 17.94 0.67 0.91
N LEU A 118 18.41 0.85 2.14
CA LEU A 118 19.13 2.05 2.57
C LEU A 118 20.43 2.22 1.80
N TRP A 119 21.24 1.16 1.68
CA TRP A 119 22.48 1.19 0.91
C TRP A 119 22.22 1.47 -0.57
N GLY A 120 21.19 0.85 -1.16
CA GLY A 120 20.75 1.15 -2.53
C GLY A 120 20.32 2.61 -2.69
N GLY A 121 19.60 3.14 -1.69
CA GLY A 121 19.19 4.54 -1.64
C GLY A 121 20.36 5.53 -1.56
N CYS A 122 21.34 5.25 -0.69
CA CYS A 122 22.57 6.02 -0.59
C CYS A 122 23.36 6.01 -1.90
N LEU A 123 23.42 4.86 -2.58
CA LEU A 123 24.05 4.74 -3.90
C LEU A 123 23.28 5.56 -4.95
N LEU A 124 21.95 5.58 -4.89
CA LEU A 124 21.12 6.37 -5.79
C LEU A 124 21.30 7.88 -5.55
N ILE A 125 21.49 8.31 -4.29
CA ILE A 125 21.87 9.68 -3.95
C ILE A 125 23.27 9.98 -4.49
N ALA A 126 24.24 9.09 -4.30
CA ALA A 126 25.58 9.25 -4.85
C ALA A 126 25.54 9.35 -6.39
N ALA A 127 24.66 8.59 -7.06
CA ALA A 127 24.46 8.66 -8.50
C ALA A 127 23.91 10.02 -8.96
N THR A 128 23.19 10.77 -8.12
CA THR A 128 22.76 12.14 -8.48
C THR A 128 23.94 13.10 -8.58
N LEU A 129 25.09 12.82 -7.98
CA LEU A 129 26.27 13.66 -8.14
C LEU A 129 26.87 13.54 -9.56
N VAL A 130 26.68 12.40 -10.23
CA VAL A 130 27.22 12.13 -11.57
C VAL A 130 26.18 12.35 -12.67
N MET A 131 24.93 11.96 -12.42
CA MET A 131 23.83 12.00 -13.40
C MET A 131 22.64 12.88 -12.97
N GLY A 132 22.78 13.63 -11.87
CA GLY A 132 21.73 14.54 -11.43
C GLY A 132 21.64 15.75 -12.34
N THR A 133 20.41 16.13 -12.66
CA THR A 133 20.13 17.39 -13.35
C THR A 133 20.07 18.50 -12.31
N THR A 134 20.76 19.60 -12.57
CA THR A 134 20.71 20.80 -11.73
C THR A 134 19.39 21.53 -11.93
N VAL A 135 18.51 21.47 -10.93
CA VAL A 135 17.29 22.29 -10.88
C VAL A 135 17.49 23.32 -9.76
N ASN A 136 17.36 24.61 -10.07
CA ASN A 136 17.59 25.72 -9.13
C ASN A 136 18.99 25.70 -8.46
N GLY A 137 20.04 25.33 -9.20
CA GLY A 137 21.44 25.38 -8.71
C GLY A 137 21.89 24.21 -7.84
N ALA A 138 21.04 23.19 -7.61
CA ALA A 138 21.41 21.99 -6.86
C ALA A 138 21.14 20.71 -7.68
N SER A 139 22.15 19.85 -7.82
CA SER A 139 22.04 18.55 -8.49
C SER A 139 21.39 17.50 -7.56
N ARG A 140 20.07 17.62 -7.38
CA ARG A 140 19.29 16.82 -6.42
C ARG A 140 18.18 15.98 -7.05
N TRP A 141 17.93 16.17 -8.33
CA TRP A 141 16.85 15.54 -9.06
C TRP A 141 17.41 14.61 -10.13
N LEU A 142 16.91 13.37 -10.16
CA LEU A 142 17.01 12.53 -11.34
C LEU A 142 15.78 12.80 -12.20
N VAL A 143 15.98 13.41 -13.35
CA VAL A 143 14.93 13.62 -14.36
C VAL A 143 14.97 12.45 -15.33
N LEU A 144 13.96 11.59 -15.26
CA LEU A 144 13.70 10.48 -16.18
C LEU A 144 12.47 10.85 -17.02
N GLY A 145 12.71 11.66 -18.06
CA GLY A 145 11.66 12.18 -18.94
C GLY A 145 10.62 13.02 -18.17
N PRO A 146 9.33 12.61 -18.11
CA PRO A 146 8.30 13.35 -17.38
C PRO A 146 8.34 13.11 -15.85
N LEU A 147 9.12 12.12 -15.40
CA LEU A 147 9.24 11.77 -13.98
C LEU A 147 10.47 12.46 -13.39
N GLN A 148 10.25 13.24 -12.34
CA GLN A 148 11.33 13.82 -11.54
C GLN A 148 11.34 13.10 -10.20
N ILE A 149 12.40 12.34 -9.95
CA ILE A 149 12.55 11.58 -8.71
C ILE A 149 13.67 12.21 -7.90
N GLN A 150 13.39 12.47 -6.63
CA GLN A 150 14.39 12.91 -5.67
C GLN A 150 14.81 11.71 -4.82
N PRO A 151 16.02 11.15 -5.02
CA PRO A 151 16.43 9.94 -4.29
C PRO A 151 16.41 10.11 -2.77
N SER A 152 16.69 11.31 -2.25
CA SER A 152 16.63 11.57 -0.81
C SER A 152 15.24 11.35 -0.20
N GLU A 153 14.15 11.54 -0.96
CA GLU A 153 12.80 11.26 -0.46
C GLU A 153 12.55 9.75 -0.34
N LEU A 154 13.10 8.95 -1.25
CA LEU A 154 12.99 7.49 -1.20
C LEU A 154 13.76 6.89 -0.02
N VAL A 155 14.88 7.50 0.39
CA VAL A 155 15.73 6.99 1.47
C VAL A 155 15.13 7.19 2.87
N LYS A 156 14.39 8.28 3.10
CA LYS A 156 13.79 8.62 4.42
C LYS A 156 13.05 7.47 5.11
N PRO A 157 12.07 6.78 4.48
CA PRO A 157 11.36 5.68 5.14
C PRO A 157 12.29 4.53 5.51
N PHE A 158 13.32 4.24 4.71
CA PHE A 158 14.28 3.16 5.02
C PHE A 158 15.21 3.53 6.18
N VAL A 159 15.58 4.81 6.33
CA VAL A 159 16.33 5.28 7.51
C VAL A 159 15.54 5.03 8.78
N VAL A 160 14.24 5.38 8.79
CA VAL A 160 13.37 5.16 9.95
C VAL A 160 13.22 3.67 10.26
N LEU A 161 13.01 2.84 9.23
CA LEU A 161 12.91 1.39 9.41
C LEU A 161 14.21 0.76 9.91
N GLN A 162 15.37 1.20 9.40
CA GLN A 162 16.66 0.70 9.85
C GLN A 162 16.99 1.15 11.27
N ALA A 163 16.62 2.37 11.66
CA ALA A 163 16.79 2.86 13.02
C ALA A 163 15.91 2.11 14.04
N ALA A 164 14.78 1.56 13.59
CA ALA A 164 13.86 0.77 14.40
C ALA A 164 14.19 -0.73 14.47
N ASN A 165 15.18 -1.20 13.68
CA ASN A 165 15.58 -2.61 13.59
C ASN A 165 16.83 -2.91 14.43
#